data_AF-A0A7S0TNZ3-F1
#
_entry.id   AF-A0A7S0TNZ3-F1
#
_cell.length_a   1.000
_cell.length_b   1.000
_cell.length_c   1.000
_cell.angle_alpha   90.00
_cell.angle_beta   90.00
_cell.angle_gamma   90.00
#
_symmetry.space_group_name_H-M   'P 1'
#
loop_
_entity.id
_entity.type
_entity.pdbx_description
1 polymer ?
#
loop_
_entity_poly.entity_id
_entity_poly.type
_entity_poly.pdbx_seq_one_letter_code
_entity_poly.pdbx_strand_id
1 'polypeptide(L)'
;GKEEAETKIIADDAQKDLDEALPALAAAEEALNALNKKDLSEIKAYAKPPTLVEMVMEAVMLLRKKTPTWDEAKKDLGNPAFLNELVTYDKDSNLNDAMINKVAKYTQKP
;
A
#
# COMPACT_ATOMS: atom_id res chain seq x y z
N GLY A 1 -20.52 -8.96 -35.05
CA GLY A 1 -20.06 -7.75 -35.76
C GLY A 1 -18.65 -7.37 -35.30
N LYS A 2 -17.90 -6.57 -36.07
CA LYS A 2 -16.56 -6.08 -35.64
C LYS A 2 -16.59 -5.42 -34.25
N GLU A 3 -17.67 -4.69 -33.97
CA GLU A 3 -17.92 -4.01 -32.69
C GLU A 3 -18.07 -4.98 -31.49
N GLU A 4 -18.63 -6.18 -31.68
CA GLU A 4 -18.74 -7.19 -30.61
C GLU A 4 -17.38 -7.80 -30.26
N ALA A 5 -16.49 -7.95 -31.25
CA ALA A 5 -15.14 -8.47 -31.03
C ALA A 5 -14.27 -7.45 -30.30
N GLU A 6 -14.35 -6.17 -30.66
CA GLU A 6 -13.62 -5.09 -29.99
C GLU A 6 -14.09 -4.90 -28.54
N THR A 7 -15.41 -4.97 -28.29
CA THR A 7 -15.97 -4.86 -26.94
C THR A 7 -15.54 -6.04 -26.06
N LYS A 8 -15.47 -7.25 -26.64
CA LYS A 8 -15.05 -8.45 -25.92
C LYS A 8 -13.57 -8.42 -25.55
N ILE A 9 -12.71 -7.91 -26.42
CA ILE A 9 -11.28 -7.74 -26.12
C ILE A 9 -11.07 -6.77 -24.96
N ILE A 10 -11.78 -5.63 -24.97
CA ILE A 10 -11.68 -4.64 -23.88
C ILE A 10 -12.20 -5.23 -22.56
N ALA A 11 -13.28 -6.01 -22.60
CA ALA A 11 -13.83 -6.67 -21.43
C ALA A 11 -12.89 -7.76 -20.88
N ASP A 12 -12.29 -8.56 -21.76
CA ASP A 12 -11.36 -9.62 -21.39
C ASP A 12 -10.05 -9.05 -20.81
N ASP A 13 -9.53 -7.95 -21.38
CA ASP A 13 -8.34 -7.24 -20.84
C ASP A 13 -8.63 -6.63 -19.47
N ALA A 14 -9.78 -5.95 -19.29
CA ALA A 14 -10.17 -5.40 -18.00
C ALA A 14 -10.39 -6.49 -16.94
N GLN A 15 -10.96 -7.64 -17.34
CA GLN A 15 -11.16 -8.77 -16.45
C GLN A 15 -9.81 -9.39 -16.05
N LYS A 16 -8.85 -9.47 -16.97
CA LYS A 16 -7.51 -9.98 -16.69
C LYS A 16 -6.75 -9.08 -15.70
N ASP A 17 -6.80 -7.76 -15.88
CA ASP A 17 -6.18 -6.82 -14.94
C ASP A 17 -6.82 -6.91 -13.54
N LEU A 18 -8.13 -7.12 -13.49
CA LEU A 18 -8.87 -7.34 -12.24
C LEU A 18 -8.44 -8.65 -11.56
N ASP A 19 -8.36 -9.73 -12.33
CA ASP A 19 -7.98 -11.07 -11.84
C ASP A 19 -6.51 -11.11 -11.36
N GLU A 20 -5.64 -10.24 -11.88
CA GLU A 20 -4.26 -10.06 -11.38
C GLU A 20 -4.20 -9.19 -10.11
N ALA A 21 -5.03 -8.14 -10.02
CA ALA A 21 -5.03 -7.22 -8.89
C ALA A 21 -5.68 -7.81 -7.62
N LEU A 22 -6.75 -8.59 -7.76
CA LEU A 22 -7.46 -9.22 -6.64
C LEU A 22 -6.57 -10.13 -5.76
N PRO A 23 -5.78 -11.07 -6.31
CA PRO A 23 -4.91 -11.92 -5.50
C PRO A 23 -3.78 -11.13 -4.84
N ALA A 24 -3.23 -10.12 -5.52
CA ALA A 24 -2.22 -9.23 -4.94
C ALA A 24 -2.80 -8.43 -3.75
N LEU A 25 -4.05 -7.97 -3.85
CA LEU A 25 -4.76 -7.30 -2.78
C LEU A 25 -4.98 -8.23 -1.58
N ALA A 26 -5.46 -9.45 -1.82
CA ALA A 26 -5.69 -10.44 -0.78
C ALA A 26 -4.38 -10.81 -0.04
N ALA A 27 -3.29 -11.00 -0.79
CA ALA A 27 -1.98 -11.29 -0.22
C ALA A 27 -1.46 -10.12 0.64
N ALA A 28 -1.70 -8.87 0.23
CA ALA A 28 -1.34 -7.69 1.01
C ALA A 28 -2.16 -7.59 2.31
N GLU A 29 -3.46 -7.89 2.25
CA GLU A 29 -4.34 -7.93 3.44
C GLU A 29 -3.93 -9.05 4.40
N GLU A 30 -3.56 -10.22 3.89
CA GLU A 30 -3.05 -11.33 4.71
C GLU A 30 -1.71 -10.97 5.37
N ALA A 31 -0.77 -10.39 4.62
CA ALA A 31 0.52 -9.94 5.17
C ALA A 31 0.33 -8.87 6.25
N LEU A 32 -0.65 -7.98 6.08
CA LEU A 32 -0.97 -6.97 7.08
C LEU A 32 -1.60 -7.58 8.34
N ASN A 33 -2.43 -8.62 8.20
CA ASN A 33 -2.97 -9.37 9.33
C ASN A 33 -1.91 -10.24 10.04
N ALA A 34 -0.85 -10.65 9.33
CA ALA A 34 0.27 -11.38 9.90
C ALA A 34 1.21 -10.49 10.75
N LEU A 35 1.22 -9.17 10.50
CA LEU A 35 1.98 -8.22 11.30
C LEU A 35 1.40 -8.11 12.71
N ASN A 36 2.26 -8.23 13.70
CA ASN A 36 1.89 -8.12 15.10
C ASN A 36 2.60 -6.93 15.78
N LYS A 37 2.19 -6.62 17.02
CA LYS A 37 2.73 -5.49 17.79
C LYS A 37 4.23 -5.61 18.06
N LYS A 38 4.77 -6.83 18.12
CA LYS A 38 6.20 -7.07 18.34
C LYS A 38 7.00 -6.65 17.11
N ASP A 39 6.55 -7.03 15.91
CA ASP A 39 7.21 -6.65 14.65
C ASP A 39 7.28 -5.12 14.49
N LEU A 40 6.19 -4.42 14.81
CA LEU A 40 6.17 -2.95 14.82
C LEU A 40 7.12 -2.35 15.85
N SER A 41 7.25 -2.97 17.02
CA SER A 41 8.16 -2.52 18.07
C SER A 41 9.62 -2.71 17.66
N GLU A 42 9.93 -3.80 16.95
CA GLU A 42 11.25 -4.05 16.35
C GLU A 42 11.58 -3.01 15.29
N ILE A 43 10.65 -2.70 14.39
CA ILE A 43 10.82 -1.66 13.37
C ILE A 43 11.02 -0.28 14.02
N LYS A 44 10.21 0.07 15.03
CA LYS A 44 10.34 1.33 15.77
C LYS A 44 11.69 1.48 16.48
N ALA A 45 12.28 0.37 16.94
CA ALA A 45 13.55 0.38 17.65
C ALA A 45 14.75 0.75 16.76
N TYR A 46 14.59 0.78 15.43
CA TYR A 46 15.65 1.24 14.54
C TYR A 46 15.99 2.71 14.80
N ALA A 47 17.20 2.97 15.30
CA ALA A 47 17.75 4.31 15.38
C ALA A 47 17.86 4.91 13.97
N LYS A 48 18.40 4.14 13.03
CA LYS A 48 18.44 4.40 11.60
C LYS A 48 17.81 3.20 10.86
N PRO A 49 16.70 3.37 10.13
CA PRO A 49 16.04 2.28 9.44
C PRO A 49 16.90 1.82 8.25
N PRO A 50 16.85 0.53 7.87
CA PRO A 50 17.34 0.09 6.57
C PRO A 50 16.61 0.85 5.45
N THR A 51 17.28 1.11 4.33
CA THR A 51 16.72 1.89 3.21
C THR A 51 15.39 1.36 2.70
N LEU A 52 15.21 0.04 2.65
CA LEU A 52 13.94 -0.57 2.24
C LEU A 52 12.82 -0.31 3.25
N VAL A 53 13.12 -0.37 4.55
CA VAL A 53 12.15 -0.09 5.61
C VAL A 53 11.76 1.39 5.59
N GLU A 54 12.74 2.28 5.39
CA GLU A 54 12.50 3.72 5.24
C GLU A 54 11.58 4.01 4.06
N MET A 55 11.87 3.44 2.89
CA MET A 55 11.05 3.60 1.69
C MET A 55 9.61 3.11 1.87
N VAL A 56 9.42 1.93 2.48
CA VAL A 56 8.08 1.39 2.74
C VAL A 56 7.32 2.31 3.70
N MET A 57 7.98 2.78 4.77
CA MET A 57 7.34 3.64 5.75
C MET A 57 7.01 5.02 5.19
N GLU A 58 7.85 5.59 4.33
CA GLU A 58 7.54 6.81 3.59
C GLU A 58 6.30 6.65 2.69
N ALA A 59 6.21 5.54 1.96
CA ALA A 59 5.05 5.24 1.12
C ALA A 59 3.76 5.15 1.94
N VAL A 60 3.81 4.49 3.10
CA VAL A 60 2.67 4.39 4.02
C VAL A 60 2.28 5.76 4.58
N MET A 61 3.25 6.61 4.92
CA MET A 61 2.97 7.98 5.36
C MET A 61 2.33 8.82 4.25
N LEU A 62 2.79 8.69 3.00
CA LEU A 62 2.19 9.38 1.85
C LEU A 62 0.74 8.96 1.65
N LEU A 63 0.44 7.66 1.68
CA LEU A 63 -0.93 7.14 1.58
C LEU A 63 -1.84 7.73 2.66
N ARG A 64 -1.30 7.96 3.85
CA ARG A 64 -2.01 8.58 4.98
C ARG A 64 -1.99 10.10 4.96
N LYS A 65 -1.53 10.73 3.87
CA LYS A 65 -1.41 12.20 3.71
C LYS A 65 -0.56 12.85 4.80
N LYS A 66 0.40 12.11 5.36
CA LYS A 66 1.37 12.57 6.35
C LYS A 66 2.70 12.89 5.69
N THR A 67 3.56 13.57 6.45
CA THR A 67 4.93 13.85 6.02
C THR A 67 5.71 12.53 5.89
N PRO A 68 6.32 12.23 4.73
CA PRO A 68 7.10 11.01 4.53
C PRO A 68 8.47 11.13 5.19
N THR A 69 8.51 11.12 6.52
CA THR A 69 9.74 11.11 7.29
C THR A 69 9.72 9.97 8.30
N TRP A 70 10.90 9.41 8.57
CA TRP A 70 11.06 8.36 9.56
C TRP A 70 10.59 8.78 10.96
N ASP A 71 10.80 10.03 11.34
CA ASP A 71 10.37 10.54 12.64
C ASP A 71 8.83 10.55 12.79
N GLU A 72 8.11 10.88 11.72
CA GLU A 72 6.64 10.84 11.73
C GLU A 72 6.14 9.40 11.70
N ALA A 73 6.76 8.55 10.88
CA ALA A 73 6.50 7.12 10.85
C ALA A 73 6.72 6.45 12.22
N LYS A 74 7.77 6.81 12.95
CA LYS A 74 8.06 6.31 14.32
C LYS A 74 6.97 6.63 15.33
N LYS A 75 6.32 7.80 15.21
CA LYS A 75 5.19 8.16 16.08
C LYS A 75 4.00 7.24 15.81
N ASP A 76 3.69 7.02 14.53
CA ASP A 76 2.61 6.14 14.10
C ASP A 76 2.89 4.67 14.47
N LEU A 77 4.12 4.18 14.31
CA LEU A 77 4.52 2.84 14.77
C LEU A 77 4.36 2.64 16.28
N GLY A 78 4.37 3.72 17.06
CA GLY A 78 4.08 3.71 18.49
C GLY A 78 2.60 3.71 18.83
N ASN A 79 1.71 3.98 17.88
CA ASN A 79 0.27 4.00 18.08
C ASN A 79 -0.28 2.56 18.05
N PRO A 80 -0.93 2.07 19.12
CA PRO A 80 -1.54 0.74 19.14
C PRO A 80 -2.62 0.54 18.08
N ALA A 81 -3.23 1.63 17.59
CA ALA A 81 -4.24 1.61 16.54
C ALA A 81 -3.64 1.55 15.13
N PHE A 82 -2.32 1.72 14.95
CA PHE A 82 -1.70 1.83 13.64
C PHE A 82 -1.99 0.65 12.71
N LEU A 83 -1.83 -0.59 13.19
CA LEU A 83 -2.17 -1.79 12.39
C LEU A 83 -3.64 -1.78 11.99
N ASN A 84 -4.53 -1.47 12.93
CA ASN A 84 -5.95 -1.44 12.66
C ASN A 84 -6.30 -0.36 11.62
N GLU A 85 -5.71 0.83 11.74
CA GLU A 85 -5.89 1.92 10.77
C GLU A 85 -5.33 1.60 9.38
N LEU A 86 -4.31 0.74 9.28
CA LEU A 86 -3.81 0.24 7.99
C LEU A 86 -4.80 -0.78 7.40
N VAL A 87 -5.34 -1.68 8.22
CA VAL A 87 -6.30 -2.71 7.77
C VAL A 87 -7.62 -2.08 7.34
N THR A 88 -8.10 -1.09 8.10
CA THR A 88 -9.34 -0.36 7.83
C THR A 88 -9.11 0.88 6.95
N TYR A 89 -7.97 0.98 6.27
CA TYR A 89 -7.69 2.12 5.42
C TYR A 89 -8.70 2.20 4.27
N ASP A 90 -9.39 3.33 4.18
CA ASP A 90 -10.35 3.60 3.10
C ASP A 90 -9.59 3.85 1.79
N LYS A 91 -9.47 2.80 0.99
CA LYS A 91 -8.78 2.78 -0.30
C LYS A 91 -9.53 3.64 -1.34
N ASP A 92 -10.86 3.61 -1.33
CA ASP A 92 -11.71 4.25 -2.33
C ASP A 92 -11.68 5.78 -2.21
N SER A 93 -11.71 6.31 -1.00
CA SER A 93 -11.70 7.77 -0.79
C SER A 93 -10.29 8.38 -0.79
N ASN A 94 -9.24 7.59 -0.57
CA ASN A 94 -7.87 8.11 -0.40
C ASN A 94 -6.91 7.84 -1.56
N LEU A 95 -7.19 6.87 -2.44
CA LEU A 95 -6.41 6.61 -3.64
C LEU A 95 -6.96 7.38 -4.83
N ASN A 96 -6.57 8.65 -4.96
CA ASN A 96 -6.76 9.41 -6.20
C ASN A 96 -5.55 9.27 -7.14
N ASP A 97 -5.72 9.60 -8.43
CA ASP A 97 -4.66 9.49 -9.45
C ASP A 97 -3.36 10.21 -9.04
N ALA A 98 -3.47 11.33 -8.33
CA ALA A 98 -2.33 12.07 -7.83
C ALA A 98 -1.56 11.31 -6.73
N MET A 99 -2.28 10.59 -5.86
CA MET A 99 -1.70 9.74 -4.83
C MET A 99 -1.10 8.48 -5.44
N ILE A 100 -1.82 7.83 -6.37
CA ILE A 100 -1.34 6.65 -7.09
C ILE A 100 -0.03 6.98 -7.82
N ASN A 101 0.05 8.11 -8.53
CA ASN A 101 1.28 8.55 -9.18
C ASN A 101 2.43 8.84 -8.21
N LYS A 102 2.15 9.30 -6.98
CA LYS A 102 3.18 9.52 -5.96
C LYS A 102 3.69 8.19 -5.40
N VAL A 103 2.79 7.25 -5.13
CA VAL A 103 3.10 5.94 -4.55
C VAL A 103 3.73 5.00 -5.58
N ALA A 104 3.41 5.16 -6.87
CA ALA A 104 4.04 4.45 -7.98
C ALA A 104 5.58 4.54 -7.96
N LYS A 105 6.13 5.66 -7.47
CA LYS A 105 7.58 5.85 -7.31
C LYS A 105 8.21 4.94 -6.25
N TYR A 106 7.41 4.36 -5.37
CA TYR A 106 7.82 3.44 -4.32
C TYR A 106 7.53 1.98 -4.69
N THR A 107 6.49 1.72 -5.50
CA THR A 107 6.12 0.38 -5.96
C THR A 107 6.83 -0.06 -7.24
N GLN A 108 7.36 0.89 -8.03
CA GLN A 108 8.14 0.61 -9.25
C GLN A 108 9.66 0.60 -9.02
N LYS A 109 10.12 0.84 -7.79
CA LYS A 109 11.54 0.71 -7.45
C LYS A 109 11.87 -0.77 -7.19
N PRO A 110 12.84 -1.34 -7.92
CA PRO A 110 13.23 -2.75 -7.79
C PRO A 110 13.88 -3.07 -6.44
#